data_AF-A0A9E0BD38-F1
#
_entry.id   AF-A0A9E0BD38-F1
#
_cell.length_a   1.000
_cell.length_b   1.000
_cell.length_c   1.000
_cell.angle_alpha   90.00
_cell.angle_beta   90.00
_cell.angle_gamma   90.00
#
_symmetry.space_group_name_H-M   'P 1'
#
loop_
_entity.id
_entity.type
_entity.pdbx_description
1 polymer ?
#
loop_
_entity_poly.entity_id
_entity_poly.type
_entity_poly.pdbx_seq_one_letter_code
_entity_poly.pdbx_strand_id
1 'polypeptide(L)'
;MKKSKTITFYKRLAIASSLLCVLSVSFIFISASKYNPTPGKYETISITKANTYVKNYMHSATATNAILKGTIIDMDQLDAIDIIRNENPDASSFRIYFAKDSLGADASVIVGVDDSGNDLTNSIYSTSRKTSGVCPPVCDNNGKINSDN
;
A
#
# COMPACT_ATOMS: atom_id res chain seq x y z
N MET A 1 26.25 73.56 20.76
CA MET A 1 25.01 72.98 20.18
C MET A 1 25.36 72.17 18.92
N LYS A 2 25.29 70.84 18.99
CA LYS A 2 25.32 69.94 17.82
C LYS A 2 24.47 68.71 18.18
N LYS A 3 23.17 68.78 17.90
CA LYS A 3 22.24 67.65 17.97
C LYS A 3 21.94 67.21 16.54
N SER A 4 21.59 65.93 16.40
CA SER A 4 20.76 65.41 15.30
C SER A 4 21.48 65.01 14.01
N LYS A 5 22.00 63.78 13.97
CA LYS A 5 21.99 62.91 12.75
C LYS A 5 21.94 61.41 13.08
N THR A 6 22.33 60.99 14.29
CA THR A 6 22.49 59.57 14.64
C THR A 6 21.17 58.83 14.91
N ILE A 7 20.11 59.52 15.30
CA ILE A 7 18.84 58.89 15.74
C ILE A 7 18.00 58.38 14.55
N THR A 8 18.19 58.96 13.35
CA THR A 8 17.38 58.60 12.17
C THR A 8 17.78 57.27 11.54
N PHE A 9 19.01 56.79 11.79
CA PHE A 9 19.53 55.56 11.19
C PHE A 9 18.99 54.28 11.86
N TYR A 10 18.83 54.30 13.18
CA TYR A 10 18.36 53.14 13.95
C TYR A 10 16.87 52.81 13.72
N LYS A 11 16.04 53.80 13.36
CA LYS A 11 14.62 53.57 13.05
C LYS A 11 14.41 52.76 11.75
N ARG A 12 15.32 52.84 10.79
CA ARG A 12 15.21 52.09 9.52
C ARG A 12 15.76 50.65 9.64
N LEU A 13 16.70 50.42 10.56
CA LEU A 13 17.25 49.07 10.78
C LEU A 13 16.29 48.15 11.56
N ALA A 14 15.49 48.71 12.48
CA ALA A 14 14.53 47.92 13.28
C ALA A 14 13.32 47.40 12.48
N ILE A 15 12.95 48.06 11.38
CA ILE A 15 11.81 47.67 10.53
C ILE A 15 12.21 46.55 9.55
N ALA A 16 13.48 46.49 9.12
CA ALA A 16 13.97 45.42 8.26
C ALA A 16 14.12 44.07 8.99
N SER A 17 14.35 44.08 10.31
CA SER A 17 14.48 42.86 11.11
C SER A 17 13.15 42.22 11.48
N SER A 18 12.04 42.96 11.44
CA SER A 18 10.71 42.44 11.78
C SER A 18 10.01 41.79 10.58
N LEU A 19 10.41 42.10 9.35
CA LEU A 19 9.88 41.45 8.14
C LEU A 19 10.51 40.08 7.85
N LEU A 20 11.73 39.82 8.34
CA LEU A 20 12.43 38.55 8.13
C LEU A 20 11.97 37.44 9.11
N CYS A 21 11.36 37.80 10.24
CA CYS A 21 10.86 36.81 11.22
C CYS A 21 9.45 36.28 10.91
N VAL A 22 8.71 36.89 9.98
CA VAL A 22 7.34 36.44 9.64
C VAL A 22 7.33 35.41 8.51
N LEU A 23 8.41 35.32 7.72
CA LEU A 23 8.53 34.38 6.60
C LEU A 23 9.07 32.99 6.98
N SER A 24 9.55 32.79 8.20
CA SER A 24 10.09 31.49 8.65
C SER A 24 9.06 30.56 9.30
N VAL A 25 7.83 31.03 9.56
CA VAL A 25 6.78 30.23 10.22
C VAL A 25 5.86 29.51 9.21
N SER A 26 6.06 29.72 7.91
CA SER A 26 5.27 29.09 6.85
C SER A 26 5.94 27.85 6.24
N PHE A 27 6.91 27.23 6.92
CA PHE A 27 7.21 25.82 6.66
C PHE A 27 6.02 25.01 7.17
N ILE A 28 5.03 24.91 6.27
CA ILE A 28 3.90 24.02 6.31
C ILE A 28 4.48 22.65 6.65
N PHE A 29 4.31 22.22 7.91
CA PHE A 29 4.34 20.82 8.25
C PHE A 29 3.18 20.19 7.47
N ILE A 30 3.43 19.86 6.21
CA ILE A 30 2.70 18.81 5.52
C ILE A 30 3.14 17.56 6.27
N SER A 31 2.50 17.32 7.41
CA SER A 31 2.48 16.01 8.02
C SER A 31 1.81 15.12 6.97
N ALA A 32 2.63 14.51 6.11
CA ALA A 32 2.26 13.28 5.47
C ALA A 32 1.93 12.34 6.62
N SER A 33 0.66 12.26 7.00
CA SER A 33 0.18 11.28 7.94
C SER A 33 0.55 9.95 7.32
N LYS A 34 1.60 9.32 7.82
CA LYS A 34 1.96 7.96 7.43
C LYS A 34 0.69 7.15 7.67
N TYR A 35 0.12 6.63 6.60
CA TYR A 35 -0.99 5.71 6.70
C TYR A 35 -0.59 4.61 7.68
N ASN A 36 -1.34 4.50 8.78
CA ASN A 36 -1.01 3.57 9.85
C ASN A 36 -2.10 2.50 9.81
N PRO A 37 -1.85 1.35 9.17
CA PRO A 37 -2.86 0.31 9.01
C PRO A 37 -3.34 -0.15 10.39
N THR A 38 -4.64 -0.40 10.52
CA THR A 38 -5.19 -0.84 11.81
C THR A 38 -4.80 -2.30 12.06
N PRO A 39 -4.14 -2.64 13.18
CA PRO A 39 -3.77 -4.02 13.47
C PRO A 39 -5.01 -4.93 13.52
N GLY A 40 -4.93 -6.11 12.89
CA GLY A 40 -5.94 -7.16 13.04
C GLY A 40 -6.86 -7.43 11.84
N LYS A 41 -6.55 -6.91 10.65
CA LYS A 41 -7.36 -7.12 9.44
C LYS A 41 -6.70 -7.94 8.33
N TYR A 42 -5.47 -8.37 8.57
CA TYR A 42 -4.67 -9.22 7.70
C TYR A 42 -3.91 -10.24 8.57
N GLU A 43 -3.60 -11.40 7.98
CA GLU A 43 -2.84 -12.48 8.59
C GLU A 43 -1.59 -12.75 7.75
N THR A 44 -0.41 -12.80 8.37
CA THR A 44 0.78 -13.34 7.69
C THR A 44 0.63 -14.86 7.55
N ILE A 45 0.75 -15.38 6.34
CA ILE A 45 0.56 -16.80 6.06
C ILE A 45 1.80 -17.42 5.38
N SER A 46 1.98 -18.73 5.51
CA SER A 46 3.03 -19.45 4.79
C SER A 46 2.67 -19.65 3.32
N ILE A 47 3.67 -19.92 2.47
CA ILE A 47 3.45 -20.29 1.06
C ILE A 47 2.53 -21.51 0.92
N THR A 48 2.68 -22.53 1.78
CA THR A 48 1.82 -23.72 1.76
C THR A 48 0.36 -23.37 2.04
N LYS A 49 0.12 -22.47 3.01
CA LYS A 49 -1.23 -21.99 3.34
C LYS A 49 -1.81 -21.14 2.21
N ALA A 50 -0.99 -20.28 1.61
CA ALA A 50 -1.35 -19.47 0.44
C ALA A 50 -1.78 -20.34 -0.74
N ASN A 51 -0.97 -21.34 -1.11
CA ASN A 51 -1.27 -22.28 -2.20
C ASN A 51 -2.58 -23.02 -1.93
N THR A 52 -2.80 -23.45 -0.67
CA THR A 52 -4.05 -24.10 -0.27
C THR A 52 -5.25 -23.18 -0.48
N TYR A 53 -5.15 -21.91 -0.05
CA TYR A 53 -6.25 -20.96 -0.15
C TYR A 53 -6.61 -20.61 -1.59
N VAL A 54 -5.60 -20.43 -2.44
CA VAL A 54 -5.80 -20.17 -3.88
C VAL A 54 -6.39 -21.41 -4.57
N LYS A 55 -5.89 -22.61 -4.26
CA LYS A 55 -6.46 -23.86 -4.78
C LYS A 55 -7.93 -24.03 -4.36
N ASN A 56 -8.28 -23.77 -3.10
CA ASN A 56 -9.67 -23.83 -2.62
C ASN A 56 -10.60 -22.91 -3.42
N TYR A 57 -10.13 -21.72 -3.76
CA TYR A 57 -10.88 -20.81 -4.62
C TYR A 57 -11.05 -21.38 -6.03
N MET A 58 -9.96 -21.82 -6.68
CA MET A 58 -10.00 -22.36 -8.04
C MET A 58 -10.96 -23.54 -8.21
N HIS A 59 -11.12 -24.40 -7.19
CA HIS A 59 -12.05 -25.53 -7.23
C HIS A 59 -13.53 -25.13 -7.23
N SER A 60 -13.86 -23.93 -6.73
CA SER A 60 -15.23 -23.45 -6.61
C SER A 60 -15.54 -22.26 -7.50
N ALA A 61 -14.51 -21.66 -8.11
CA ALA A 61 -14.64 -20.50 -8.97
C ALA A 61 -15.38 -20.85 -10.26
N THR A 62 -16.40 -20.06 -10.58
CA THR A 62 -17.05 -20.15 -11.90
C THR A 62 -16.14 -19.50 -12.94
N ALA A 63 -15.72 -20.27 -13.93
CA ALA A 63 -14.99 -19.73 -15.08
C ALA A 63 -15.84 -18.69 -15.80
N THR A 64 -15.26 -17.53 -16.14
CA THR A 64 -15.94 -16.50 -16.94
C THR A 64 -15.11 -16.13 -18.15
N ASN A 65 -15.78 -15.84 -19.26
CA ASN A 65 -15.18 -15.19 -20.44
C ASN A 65 -15.55 -13.70 -20.50
N ALA A 66 -16.11 -13.15 -19.41
CA ALA A 66 -16.49 -11.75 -19.35
C ALA A 66 -15.26 -10.84 -19.35
N ILE A 67 -15.37 -9.72 -20.06
CA ILE A 67 -14.37 -8.65 -20.03
C ILE A 67 -14.41 -8.00 -18.64
N LEU A 68 -13.30 -8.08 -17.90
CA LEU A 68 -13.15 -7.40 -16.61
C LEU A 68 -13.12 -5.88 -16.85
N LYS A 69 -14.15 -5.17 -16.37
CA LYS A 69 -14.22 -3.70 -16.49
C LYS A 69 -13.60 -2.95 -15.31
N GLY A 70 -13.46 -3.61 -14.17
CA GLY A 70 -12.92 -3.05 -12.95
C GLY A 70 -12.92 -4.10 -11.84
N THR A 71 -12.12 -3.84 -10.80
CA THR A 71 -12.07 -4.64 -9.58
C THR A 71 -12.09 -3.73 -8.37
N ILE A 72 -12.61 -4.23 -7.25
CA ILE A 72 -12.59 -3.53 -5.97
C ILE A 72 -11.38 -4.04 -5.19
N ILE A 73 -10.58 -3.11 -4.66
CA ILE A 73 -9.53 -3.40 -3.68
C ILE A 73 -10.06 -2.94 -2.33
N ASP A 74 -10.26 -3.87 -1.41
CA ASP A 74 -10.70 -3.58 -0.05
C ASP A 74 -9.61 -2.79 0.68
N MET A 75 -9.98 -1.88 1.58
CA MET A 75 -8.99 -1.12 2.37
C MET A 75 -8.01 -2.06 3.11
N ASP A 76 -8.51 -3.18 3.62
CA ASP A 76 -7.69 -4.16 4.34
C ASP A 76 -6.64 -4.82 3.40
N GLN A 77 -6.91 -4.90 2.09
CA GLN A 77 -5.95 -5.33 1.08
C GLN A 77 -4.92 -4.24 0.78
N LEU A 78 -5.33 -2.97 0.75
CA LEU A 78 -4.42 -1.84 0.62
C LEU A 78 -3.44 -1.76 1.80
N ASP A 79 -3.92 -2.02 3.03
CA ASP A 79 -3.09 -2.10 4.24
C ASP A 79 -1.99 -3.15 4.09
N ALA A 80 -2.36 -4.34 3.63
CA ALA A 80 -1.41 -5.43 3.40
C ALA A 80 -0.39 -5.07 2.31
N ILE A 81 -0.82 -4.39 1.23
CA ILE A 81 0.09 -3.89 0.18
C ILE A 81 1.11 -2.92 0.76
N ASP A 82 0.69 -1.96 1.58
CA ASP A 82 1.59 -0.99 2.18
C ASP A 82 2.61 -1.66 3.12
N ILE A 83 2.22 -2.70 3.84
CA ILE A 83 3.13 -3.49 4.67
C ILE A 83 4.13 -4.23 3.80
N ILE A 84 3.67 -4.95 2.77
CA ILE A 84 4.54 -5.65 1.84
C ILE A 84 5.53 -4.69 1.19
N ARG A 85 5.10 -3.48 0.80
CA ARG A 85 5.97 -2.44 0.24
C ARG A 85 7.11 -2.08 1.19
N ASN A 86 6.82 -1.96 2.48
CA ASN A 86 7.81 -1.60 3.49
C ASN A 86 8.77 -2.78 3.79
N GLU A 87 8.29 -4.02 3.71
CA GLU A 87 9.10 -5.23 3.94
C GLU A 87 9.91 -5.65 2.71
N ASN A 88 9.47 -5.27 1.51
CA ASN A 88 10.03 -5.66 0.22
C ASN A 88 10.30 -4.40 -0.63
N PRO A 89 11.35 -3.62 -0.30
CA PRO A 89 11.66 -2.40 -1.06
C PRO A 89 12.00 -2.67 -2.53
N ASP A 90 12.40 -3.90 -2.86
CA ASP A 90 12.72 -4.32 -4.23
C ASP A 90 11.51 -4.88 -5.01
N ALA A 91 10.31 -4.85 -4.42
CA ALA A 91 9.09 -5.26 -5.13
C ALA A 91 8.78 -4.25 -6.25
N SER A 92 8.66 -4.74 -7.47
CA SER A 92 8.28 -3.97 -8.66
C SER A 92 6.77 -3.69 -8.70
N SER A 93 5.99 -4.64 -8.17
CA SER A 93 4.54 -4.65 -8.22
C SER A 93 3.96 -5.55 -7.14
N PHE A 94 2.63 -5.65 -7.08
CA PHE A 94 1.91 -6.50 -6.14
C PHE A 94 0.94 -7.39 -6.91
N ARG A 95 0.76 -8.62 -6.43
CA ARG A 95 -0.23 -9.56 -6.97
C ARG A 95 -1.22 -9.91 -5.88
N ILE A 96 -2.50 -9.87 -6.25
CA ILE A 96 -3.61 -10.25 -5.38
C ILE A 96 -4.26 -11.49 -5.98
N TYR A 97 -4.19 -12.60 -5.26
CA TYR A 97 -4.87 -13.83 -5.60
C TYR A 97 -6.24 -13.88 -4.93
N PHE A 98 -7.23 -14.26 -5.72
CA PHE A 98 -8.51 -14.66 -5.18
C PHE A 98 -8.35 -16.00 -4.47
N ALA A 99 -8.78 -16.05 -3.22
CA ALA A 99 -8.61 -17.20 -2.34
C ALA A 99 -9.91 -17.54 -1.60
N LYS A 100 -9.94 -18.74 -1.02
CA LYS A 100 -10.88 -19.17 0.01
C LYS A 100 -10.08 -19.74 1.16
N ASP A 101 -10.38 -19.30 2.38
CA ASP A 101 -9.67 -19.78 3.56
C ASP A 101 -9.99 -21.26 3.88
N SER A 102 -9.48 -21.76 5.00
CA SER A 102 -9.72 -23.14 5.44
C SER A 102 -11.18 -23.43 5.82
N LEU A 103 -11.99 -22.40 6.03
CA LEU A 103 -13.42 -22.49 6.32
C LEU A 103 -14.28 -22.26 5.06
N GLY A 104 -13.66 -22.04 3.90
CA GLY A 104 -14.33 -21.74 2.64
C GLY A 104 -14.81 -20.28 2.50
N ALA A 105 -14.46 -19.42 3.45
CA ALA A 105 -14.78 -18.00 3.40
C ALA A 105 -13.89 -17.27 2.39
N ASP A 106 -14.44 -16.24 1.75
CA ASP A 106 -13.73 -15.48 0.73
C ASP A 106 -12.55 -14.69 1.33
N ALA A 107 -11.38 -14.89 0.72
CA ALA A 107 -10.13 -14.28 1.15
C ALA A 107 -9.33 -13.75 -0.04
N SER A 108 -8.36 -12.89 0.22
CA SER A 108 -7.36 -12.48 -0.76
C SER A 108 -5.97 -12.78 -0.21
N VAL A 109 -5.13 -13.40 -1.03
CA VAL A 109 -3.71 -13.60 -0.74
C VAL A 109 -2.91 -12.56 -1.52
N ILE A 110 -2.04 -11.84 -0.85
CA ILE A 110 -1.35 -10.67 -1.38
C ILE A 110 0.15 -10.86 -1.21
N VAL A 111 0.90 -10.61 -2.28
CA VAL A 111 2.37 -10.71 -2.33
C VAL A 111 2.98 -9.58 -3.13
N GLY A 112 4.25 -9.28 -2.82
CA GLY A 112 5.12 -8.49 -3.69
C GLY A 112 5.60 -9.33 -4.87
N VAL A 113 5.89 -8.68 -5.98
CA VAL A 113 6.38 -9.32 -7.21
C VAL A 113 7.66 -8.62 -7.64
N ASP A 114 8.68 -9.39 -8.04
CA ASP A 114 9.94 -8.85 -8.54
C ASP A 114 9.85 -8.35 -10.00
N ASP A 115 10.92 -7.76 -10.54
CA ASP A 115 10.95 -7.30 -11.95
C ASP A 115 10.83 -8.44 -12.98
N SER A 116 11.02 -9.70 -12.55
CA SER A 116 10.89 -10.89 -13.38
C SER A 116 9.49 -11.51 -13.32
N GLY A 117 8.57 -10.94 -12.54
CA GLY A 117 7.20 -11.44 -12.38
C GLY A 117 7.03 -12.56 -11.35
N ASN A 118 8.06 -12.88 -10.57
CA ASN A 118 8.00 -13.92 -9.54
C ASN A 118 7.45 -13.36 -8.22
N ASP A 119 6.69 -14.19 -7.50
CA ASP A 119 6.24 -13.85 -6.15
C ASP A 119 7.42 -13.80 -5.17
N LEU A 120 7.49 -12.72 -4.39
CA LEU A 120 8.36 -12.57 -3.23
C LEU A 120 7.70 -13.27 -2.03
N THR A 121 8.16 -14.48 -1.73
CA THR A 121 7.49 -15.40 -0.78
C THR A 121 7.89 -15.19 0.68
N ASN A 122 8.72 -14.20 0.98
CA ASN A 122 9.14 -13.81 2.32
C ASN A 122 8.05 -13.04 3.08
N SER A 123 7.14 -12.37 2.37
CA SER A 123 6.00 -11.62 2.95
C SER A 123 4.72 -11.95 2.20
N ILE A 124 3.88 -12.80 2.79
CA ILE A 124 2.59 -13.20 2.21
C ILE A 124 1.50 -12.88 3.22
N TYR A 125 0.51 -12.09 2.79
CA TYR A 125 -0.58 -11.65 3.65
C TYR A 125 -1.93 -12.14 3.12
N SER A 126 -2.78 -12.61 4.02
CA SER A 126 -4.17 -12.96 3.77
C SER A 126 -5.09 -11.91 4.36
N THR A 127 -6.15 -11.55 3.65
CA THR A 127 -7.21 -10.64 4.13
C THR A 127 -8.57 -11.26 3.86
N SER A 128 -9.58 -10.94 4.66
CA SER A 128 -10.97 -11.25 4.28
C SER A 128 -11.33 -10.44 3.03
N ARG A 129 -12.00 -11.06 2.06
CA ARG A 129 -12.47 -10.36 0.86
C ARG A 129 -13.97 -10.15 0.96
N LYS A 130 -14.42 -8.90 0.98
CA LYS A 130 -15.85 -8.57 1.16
C LYS A 130 -16.63 -8.65 -0.14
N THR A 131 -15.97 -8.40 -1.26
CA THR A 131 -16.57 -8.45 -2.59
C THR A 131 -16.10 -9.66 -3.37
N SER A 132 -17.02 -10.53 -3.76
CA SER A 132 -16.75 -11.66 -4.66
C SER A 132 -16.54 -11.12 -6.09
N GLY A 133 -15.28 -10.95 -6.48
CA GLY A 133 -14.92 -10.70 -7.88
C GLY A 133 -14.91 -12.00 -8.66
N VAL A 134 -15.35 -11.95 -9.91
CA VAL A 134 -15.30 -13.09 -10.82
C VAL A 134 -13.84 -13.41 -11.12
N CYS A 135 -13.46 -14.69 -11.09
CA CYS A 135 -12.16 -15.15 -11.56
C CYS A 135 -11.98 -14.69 -13.01
N PRO A 136 -10.99 -13.84 -13.35
CA PRO A 136 -10.75 -13.49 -14.75
C PRO A 136 -10.49 -14.77 -15.57
N PRO A 137 -10.79 -14.79 -16.89
CA PRO A 137 -10.48 -15.93 -17.76
C PRO A 137 -9.00 -16.33 -17.79
N VAL A 138 -8.13 -15.46 -17.27
CA VAL A 138 -6.68 -15.65 -17.24
C VAL A 138 -6.21 -15.51 -15.79
N CYS A 139 -6.01 -16.65 -15.13
CA CYS A 139 -5.13 -16.71 -13.97
C CYS A 139 -3.69 -16.81 -14.49
N ASP A 140 -2.80 -15.95 -14.00
CA ASP A 140 -1.38 -16.05 -14.36
C ASP A 140 -0.80 -17.35 -13.78
N ASN A 141 -0.33 -18.25 -14.65
CA ASN A 141 0.25 -19.54 -14.25
C ASN A 141 1.72 -19.42 -13.79
N ASN A 142 2.33 -18.23 -13.90
CA ASN A 142 3.76 -18.05 -13.60
C ASN A 142 4.05 -17.72 -12.13
N GLY A 143 3.03 -17.41 -11.34
CA GLY A 143 3.22 -17.13 -9.91
C GLY A 143 3.43 -18.40 -9.09
N LYS A 144 4.41 -18.41 -8.18
CA LYS A 144 4.69 -19.53 -7.27
C LYS A 144 3.48 -19.92 -6.42
N ILE A 145 2.57 -18.97 -6.16
CA ILE A 145 1.35 -19.23 -5.38
C ILE A 145 0.25 -19.89 -6.21
N ASN A 146 0.28 -19.74 -7.55
CA ASN A 146 -0.69 -20.32 -8.48
C ASN A 146 -0.10 -21.40 -9.40
N SER A 147 1.18 -21.75 -9.24
CA SER A 147 1.81 -22.85 -9.96
C SER A 147 1.48 -24.18 -9.27
N ASP A 148 1.10 -25.20 -10.04
CA ASP A 148 0.69 -26.53 -9.57
C ASP A 148 1.78 -27.36 -8.85
N ASN A 149 2.94 -26.78 -8.53
CA ASN A 149 4.02 -27.47 -7.81
C ASN A 149 3.83 -27.49 -6.29
#